data_AF-A0A078ANW4-F1
#
_entry.id   AF-A0A078ANW4-F1
#
_cell.length_a   1.000
_cell.length_b   1.000
_cell.length_c   1.000
_cell.angle_alpha   90.00
_cell.angle_beta   90.00
_cell.angle_gamma   90.00
#
_symmetry.space_group_name_H-M   'P 1'
#
loop_
_entity.id
_entity.type
_entity.pdbx_description
1 polymer ?
#
loop_
_entity_poly.entity_id
_entity_poly.type
_entity_poly.pdbx_seq_one_letter_code
_entity_poly.pdbx_strand_id
1 'polypeptide(L)'
;MYGVSIDTQICLMFAAVARVLWMWDTQLTKLTISMIEIILAVGMHAYIIFLCYQYKDTIYKGIKEKYLKSPVLILACAVFSVILHPGTKGDFFFTLQMLVSFTIFLEAVALIPQLLHLRQNRDPEGLTSTYLYCLGGSRSVRFFFWIAMITNNDTFWYLILADLIHTFLLIGFFYLYRQTLKSGGGPILAFTDKKQF
;
A
#
# COMPACT_ATOMS: atom_id res chain seq x y z
N MET A 1 14.80 9.54 -6.44
CA MET A 1 13.59 8.76 -6.12
C MET A 1 13.01 8.22 -7.42
N TYR A 2 13.63 7.23 -8.05
CA TYR A 2 13.18 6.72 -9.36
C TYR A 2 12.28 5.46 -9.23
N GLY A 3 12.22 4.84 -8.05
CA GLY A 3 11.52 3.58 -7.80
C GLY A 3 10.14 3.68 -7.14
N VAL A 4 9.57 4.87 -6.90
CA VAL A 4 8.27 5.03 -6.20
C VAL A 4 7.18 5.48 -7.17
N SER A 5 6.03 4.80 -7.15
CA SER A 5 4.85 5.13 -7.95
C SER A 5 3.96 6.16 -7.24
N ILE A 6 3.67 7.29 -7.91
CA ILE A 6 2.75 8.31 -7.35
C ILE A 6 1.32 7.78 -7.20
N ASP A 7 0.84 6.96 -8.14
CA ASP A 7 -0.50 6.37 -8.07
C ASP A 7 -0.69 5.51 -6.81
N THR A 8 0.36 4.78 -6.43
CA THR A 8 0.37 4.01 -5.18
C THR A 8 0.23 4.93 -3.98
N GLN A 9 1.02 6.01 -3.94
CA GLN A 9 1.01 6.94 -2.81
C GLN A 9 -0.31 7.68 -2.69
N ILE A 10 -0.95 8.05 -3.81
CA ILE A 10 -2.30 8.62 -3.83
C ILE A 10 -3.31 7.62 -3.27
N CYS A 11 -3.29 6.36 -3.71
CA CYS A 11 -4.19 5.34 -3.18
C CYS A 11 -4.02 5.15 -1.67
N LEU A 12 -2.77 5.04 -1.20
CA LEU A 12 -2.46 4.87 0.23
C LEU A 12 -2.83 6.12 1.05
N MET A 13 -2.69 7.32 0.49
CA MET A 13 -3.17 8.55 1.13
C MET A 13 -4.69 8.50 1.35
N PHE A 14 -5.47 8.15 0.32
CA PHE A 14 -6.92 8.03 0.46
C PHE A 14 -7.31 6.95 1.48
N ALA A 15 -6.59 5.83 1.52
CA ALA A 15 -6.79 4.81 2.54
C ALA A 15 -6.46 5.33 3.95
N ALA A 16 -5.37 6.08 4.13
CA ALA A 16 -4.99 6.66 5.41
C ALA A 16 -6.03 7.70 5.89
N VAL A 17 -6.51 8.57 5.00
CA VAL A 17 -7.57 9.54 5.32
C VAL A 17 -8.87 8.81 5.70
N ALA A 18 -9.27 7.80 4.95
CA ALA A 18 -10.45 6.99 5.31
C ALA A 18 -10.27 6.30 6.67
N ARG A 19 -9.05 5.84 7.01
CA ARG A 19 -8.73 5.28 8.33
C ARG A 19 -8.91 6.29 9.46
N VAL A 20 -8.48 7.54 9.28
CA VAL A 20 -8.74 8.59 10.28
C VAL A 20 -10.23 8.71 10.60
N LEU A 21 -11.09 8.62 9.59
CA LEU A 21 -12.55 8.76 9.76
C LEU A 21 -13.17 7.58 10.51
N TRP A 22 -12.85 6.33 10.14
CA TRP A 22 -13.48 5.16 10.78
C TRP A 22 -12.81 4.75 12.08
N MET A 23 -11.54 5.09 12.30
CA MET A 23 -10.80 4.69 13.50
C MET A 23 -11.47 5.20 14.77
N TRP A 24 -12.13 6.37 14.72
CA TRP A 24 -12.81 6.98 15.88
C TRP A 24 -13.90 6.11 16.50
N ASP A 25 -14.52 5.24 15.70
CA ASP A 25 -15.60 4.34 16.13
C ASP A 25 -15.08 2.96 16.61
N THR A 26 -13.76 2.80 16.70
CA THR A 26 -13.12 1.54 17.06
C THR A 26 -12.30 1.64 18.34
N GLN A 27 -12.05 0.49 18.97
CA GLN A 27 -11.22 0.40 20.18
C GLN A 27 -9.75 0.79 19.94
N LEU A 28 -9.32 0.90 18.67
CA LEU A 28 -7.99 1.35 18.28
C LEU A 28 -7.67 2.77 18.78
N THR A 29 -8.68 3.61 19.00
CA THR A 29 -8.49 4.96 19.59
C THR A 29 -7.86 4.95 20.97
N LYS A 30 -8.05 3.88 21.75
CA LYS A 30 -7.51 3.76 23.12
C LYS A 30 -6.00 3.49 23.12
N LEU A 31 -5.44 3.08 21.98
CA LEU A 31 -4.03 2.75 21.85
C LEU A 31 -3.26 3.96 21.31
N THR A 32 -2.40 4.54 22.14
CA THR A 32 -1.54 5.68 21.76
C THR A 32 -0.67 5.39 20.53
N ILE A 33 -0.22 4.13 20.40
CA ILE A 33 0.55 3.67 19.24
C ILE A 33 -0.25 3.81 17.94
N SER A 34 -1.56 3.50 17.96
CA SER A 34 -2.41 3.61 16.78
C SER A 34 -2.63 5.06 16.36
N MET A 35 -2.73 5.99 17.32
CA MET A 35 -2.85 7.42 17.03
C MET A 35 -1.57 8.01 16.43
N ILE A 36 -0.41 7.61 16.97
CA ILE A 36 0.88 8.03 16.42
C ILE A 36 1.08 7.45 15.01
N GLU A 37 0.74 6.18 14.80
CA GLU A 37 0.84 5.51 13.50
C GLU A 37 0.04 6.25 12.43
N ILE A 38 -1.23 6.59 12.68
CA ILE A 38 -2.07 7.21 11.67
C ILE A 38 -1.63 8.64 11.32
N ILE A 39 -1.19 9.42 12.31
CA ILE A 39 -0.65 10.77 12.09
C ILE A 39 0.62 10.70 11.23
N LEU A 40 1.53 9.78 11.56
CA LEU A 40 2.75 9.57 10.78
C LEU A 40 2.43 9.06 9.38
N ALA A 41 1.48 8.12 9.23
CA ALA A 41 1.10 7.58 7.92
C ALA A 41 0.57 8.68 6.99
N VAL A 42 -0.39 9.49 7.45
CA VAL A 42 -0.94 10.61 6.65
C VAL A 42 0.16 11.63 6.31
N GLY A 43 0.97 12.02 7.29
CA GLY A 43 2.06 12.99 7.08
C GLY A 43 3.10 12.48 6.09
N MET A 44 3.53 11.23 6.20
CA MET A 44 4.53 10.62 5.32
C MET A 44 3.99 10.43 3.89
N HIS A 45 2.74 9.98 3.72
CA HIS A 45 2.15 9.90 2.38
C HIS A 45 2.02 11.28 1.74
N ALA A 46 1.63 12.32 2.50
CA ALA A 46 1.52 13.68 1.98
C ALA A 46 2.89 14.19 1.52
N TYR A 47 3.90 13.95 2.33
CA TYR A 47 5.27 14.37 2.04
C TYR A 47 5.83 13.66 0.81
N ILE A 48 5.64 12.35 0.68
CA ILE A 48 6.08 11.61 -0.51
C ILE A 48 5.36 12.10 -1.76
N ILE A 49 4.05 12.32 -1.70
CA ILE A 49 3.29 12.88 -2.83
C ILE A 49 3.83 14.27 -3.21
N PHE A 50 4.09 15.13 -2.22
CA PHE A 50 4.69 16.45 -2.45
C PHE A 50 6.05 16.33 -3.16
N LEU A 51 6.94 15.43 -2.70
CA LEU A 51 8.22 15.19 -3.34
C LEU A 51 8.06 14.65 -4.77
N CYS A 52 7.10 13.75 -5.01
CA CYS A 52 6.81 13.24 -6.35
C CYS A 52 6.37 14.36 -7.31
N TYR A 53 5.60 15.34 -6.84
CA TYR A 53 5.20 16.50 -7.64
C TYR A 53 6.35 17.50 -7.84
N GLN A 54 7.10 17.81 -6.79
CA GLN A 54 8.21 18.75 -6.83
C GLN A 54 9.32 18.28 -7.78
N TYR A 55 9.61 16.97 -7.81
CA TYR A 55 10.66 16.38 -8.62
C TYR A 55 10.10 15.61 -9.84
N LYS A 56 8.87 15.89 -10.27
CA LYS A 56 8.18 15.16 -11.35
C LYS A 56 9.00 15.08 -12.62
N ASP A 57 9.67 16.17 -13.00
CA ASP A 57 10.39 16.29 -14.27
C ASP A 57 11.67 15.46 -14.27
N THR A 58 12.21 15.15 -13.09
CA THR A 58 13.33 14.25 -12.92
C THR A 58 12.84 12.80 -12.83
N ILE A 59 11.80 12.55 -12.02
CA ILE A 59 11.29 11.20 -11.72
C ILE A 59 10.65 10.55 -12.96
N TYR A 60 9.87 11.30 -13.75
CA TYR A 60 9.09 10.77 -14.86
C TYR A 60 9.75 10.94 -16.24
N LYS A 61 10.99 11.45 -16.29
CA LYS A 61 11.70 11.64 -17.56
C LYS A 61 11.96 10.31 -18.25
N GLY A 62 11.26 10.05 -19.35
CA GLY A 62 11.42 8.83 -20.14
C GLY A 62 10.61 7.62 -19.64
N ILE A 63 9.79 7.77 -18.60
CA ILE A 63 8.85 6.74 -18.17
C ILE A 63 7.67 6.72 -19.14
N LYS A 64 7.42 5.56 -19.78
CA LYS A 64 6.21 5.34 -20.57
C LYS A 64 5.07 5.01 -19.61
N GLU A 65 4.34 6.01 -19.11
CA GLU A 65 3.17 5.79 -18.27
C GLU A 65 2.13 4.93 -19.01
N LYS A 66 1.98 3.68 -18.61
CA LYS A 66 0.96 2.77 -19.13
C LYS A 66 -0.11 2.47 -18.07
N TYR A 67 -1.16 3.29 -18.15
CA TYR A 67 -2.58 2.95 -18.00
C TYR A 67 -3.23 2.74 -16.62
N LEU A 68 -2.53 2.53 -15.50
CA LEU A 68 -3.21 2.27 -14.22
C LEU A 68 -3.39 3.53 -13.37
N LYS A 69 -4.39 4.35 -13.72
CA LYS A 69 -4.66 5.61 -13.01
C LYS A 69 -5.27 5.35 -11.63
N SER A 70 -4.68 5.93 -10.58
CA SER A 70 -5.18 5.88 -9.20
C SER A 70 -6.68 6.15 -9.03
N PRO A 71 -7.35 7.07 -9.76
CA PRO A 71 -8.78 7.32 -9.59
C PRO A 71 -9.67 6.12 -9.92
N VAL A 72 -9.27 5.30 -10.90
CA VAL A 72 -10.04 4.10 -11.28
C VAL A 72 -10.00 3.06 -10.17
N LEU A 73 -8.84 2.88 -9.55
CA LEU A 73 -8.65 1.96 -8.43
C LEU A 73 -9.44 2.42 -7.20
N ILE A 74 -9.36 3.72 -6.88
CA ILE A 74 -10.10 4.32 -5.76
C ILE A 74 -11.60 4.15 -5.98
N LEU A 75 -12.11 4.47 -7.16
CA LEU A 75 -13.54 4.33 -7.47
C LEU A 75 -13.99 2.87 -7.40
N ALA A 76 -13.23 1.93 -7.97
CA ALA A 76 -13.54 0.51 -7.91
C ALA A 76 -13.61 0.02 -6.46
N CYS A 77 -12.61 0.36 -5.62
CA CYS A 77 -12.60 -0.02 -4.21
C CYS A 77 -13.75 0.62 -3.44
N ALA A 78 -14.11 1.87 -3.76
CA ALA A 78 -15.27 2.54 -3.17
C ALA A 78 -16.57 1.78 -3.48
N VAL A 79 -16.80 1.42 -4.75
CA VAL A 79 -17.98 0.64 -5.16
C VAL A 79 -18.02 -0.72 -4.46
N PHE A 80 -16.90 -1.47 -4.45
CA PHE A 80 -16.84 -2.76 -3.76
C PHE A 80 -17.07 -2.65 -2.26
N SER A 81 -16.58 -1.57 -1.62
CA SER A 81 -16.76 -1.34 -0.18
C SER A 81 -18.20 -1.06 0.23
N VAL A 82 -19.05 -0.55 -0.68
CA VAL A 82 -20.49 -0.38 -0.43
C VAL A 82 -21.21 -1.72 -0.42
N ILE A 83 -20.75 -2.68 -1.25
CA ILE A 83 -21.38 -3.99 -1.39
C ILE A 83 -20.88 -4.96 -0.32
N LEU A 84 -19.58 -4.91 -0.03
CA LEU A 84 -18.85 -5.82 0.85
C LEU A 84 -18.31 -5.04 2.04
N HIS A 85 -19.09 -4.96 3.11
CA HIS A 85 -18.65 -4.35 4.37
C HIS A 85 -19.19 -5.09 5.60
N PRO A 86 -18.49 -5.02 6.75
CA PRO A 86 -18.86 -5.74 7.96
C PRO A 86 -20.11 -5.20 8.68
N GLY A 87 -20.66 -4.08 8.21
CA GLY A 87 -21.74 -3.36 8.89
C GLY A 87 -23.09 -4.01 8.69
N THR A 88 -23.91 -4.02 9.75
CA THR A 88 -25.30 -4.46 9.67
C THR A 88 -26.06 -3.57 8.69
N LYS A 89 -26.72 -4.18 7.69
CA LYS A 89 -27.59 -3.49 6.73
C LYS A 89 -28.90 -3.07 7.42
N GLY A 90 -28.87 -2.03 8.23
CA GLY A 90 -30.06 -1.44 8.88
C GLY A 90 -30.03 0.09 8.84
N ASP A 91 -31.21 0.70 8.71
CA ASP A 91 -31.67 2.12 8.63
C ASP A 91 -30.81 3.18 7.92
N PHE A 92 -29.47 3.13 7.99
CA PHE A 92 -28.57 4.02 7.28
C PHE A 92 -27.76 3.26 6.21
N PHE A 93 -27.94 3.64 4.95
CA PHE A 93 -27.25 3.06 3.80
C PHE A 93 -25.72 3.26 3.83
N PHE A 94 -25.23 4.29 4.52
CA PHE A 94 -23.82 4.59 4.68
C PHE A 94 -23.36 4.35 6.13
N THR A 95 -22.48 3.37 6.35
CA THR A 95 -21.87 3.09 7.65
C THR A 95 -20.36 3.34 7.62
N LEU A 96 -19.76 3.76 8.74
CA LEU A 96 -18.29 3.89 8.86
C LEU A 96 -17.56 2.59 8.56
N GLN A 97 -18.25 1.45 8.73
CA GLN A 97 -17.73 0.12 8.41
C GLN A 97 -17.45 -0.09 6.91
N MET A 98 -18.10 0.67 6.03
CA MET A 98 -17.75 0.69 4.60
C MET A 98 -16.34 1.25 4.39
N LEU A 99 -15.95 2.28 5.14
CA LEU A 99 -14.61 2.85 5.06
C LEU A 99 -13.54 1.85 5.52
N VAL A 100 -13.84 0.97 6.49
CA VAL A 100 -12.94 -0.12 6.88
C VAL A 100 -12.62 -1.01 5.67
N SER A 101 -13.66 -1.45 4.96
CA SER A 101 -13.50 -2.32 3.79
C SER A 101 -12.82 -1.61 2.64
N PHE A 102 -13.18 -0.34 2.41
CA PHE A 102 -12.50 0.53 1.45
C PHE A 102 -11.01 0.61 1.73
N THR A 103 -10.59 0.84 2.98
CA THR A 103 -9.16 0.93 3.32
C THR A 103 -8.41 -0.36 3.04
N ILE A 104 -8.95 -1.51 3.43
CA ILE A 104 -8.29 -2.81 3.23
C ILE A 104 -8.21 -3.16 1.73
N PHE A 105 -9.29 -2.94 0.97
CA PHE A 105 -9.30 -3.17 -0.48
C PHE A 105 -8.33 -2.24 -1.21
N LEU A 106 -8.35 -0.96 -0.88
CA LEU A 106 -7.49 0.02 -1.53
C LEU A 106 -6.02 -0.21 -1.22
N GLU A 107 -5.66 -0.63 -0.01
CA GLU A 107 -4.29 -1.03 0.31
C GLU A 107 -3.81 -2.23 -0.50
N ALA A 108 -4.66 -3.26 -0.67
CA ALA A 108 -4.32 -4.43 -1.45
C ALA A 108 -4.04 -4.06 -2.91
N VAL A 109 -4.91 -3.24 -3.49
CA VAL A 109 -4.85 -2.84 -4.90
C VAL A 109 -3.77 -1.78 -5.15
N ALA A 110 -3.44 -0.95 -4.16
CA ALA A 110 -2.38 0.07 -4.28
C ALA A 110 -0.99 -0.53 -4.55
N LEU A 111 -0.75 -1.80 -4.23
CA LEU A 111 0.52 -2.46 -4.53
C LEU A 111 0.68 -2.77 -6.04
N ILE A 112 -0.43 -2.84 -6.80
CA ILE A 112 -0.42 -3.10 -8.24
C ILE A 112 0.32 -2.00 -9.03
N PRO A 113 -0.03 -0.70 -8.92
CA PRO A 113 0.70 0.35 -9.63
C PRO A 113 2.19 0.38 -9.27
N GLN A 114 2.55 0.12 -8.00
CA GLN A 114 3.94 0.01 -7.57
C GLN A 114 4.67 -1.16 -8.24
N LEU A 115 4.03 -2.32 -8.35
CA LEU A 115 4.58 -3.50 -9.03
C LEU A 115 4.77 -3.25 -10.53
N LEU A 116 3.79 -2.61 -11.18
CA LEU A 116 3.88 -2.26 -12.60
C LEU A 116 4.98 -1.24 -12.87
N HIS A 117 5.14 -0.24 -12.00
CA HIS A 117 6.21 0.75 -12.06
C HIS A 117 7.59 0.07 -12.02
N LEU A 118 7.82 -0.82 -11.06
CA LEU A 118 9.08 -1.55 -10.95
C LEU A 118 9.32 -2.46 -12.16
N ARG A 119 8.26 -3.09 -12.71
CA ARG A 119 8.36 -4.00 -13.86
C ARG A 119 8.76 -3.26 -15.14
N GLN A 120 8.21 -2.06 -15.34
CA GLN A 120 8.43 -1.26 -16.54
C GLN A 120 9.77 -0.56 -16.53
N ASN A 121 10.11 0.07 -15.41
CA ASN A 121 11.31 0.90 -15.31
C ASN A 121 12.56 0.09 -14.94
N ARG A 122 12.39 -1.09 -14.31
CA ARG A 122 13.49 -1.93 -13.80
C ARG A 122 14.51 -1.14 -12.97
N ASP A 123 14.01 -0.13 -12.27
CA ASP A 123 14.81 0.72 -11.42
C ASP A 123 14.29 0.64 -9.98
N PRO A 124 15.04 0.01 -9.05
CA PRO A 124 14.67 -0.07 -7.66
C PRO A 124 15.14 1.17 -6.87
N GLU A 125 15.75 2.19 -7.49
CA GLU A 125 16.30 3.35 -6.81
C GLU A 125 15.28 4.11 -5.95
N GLY A 126 15.37 3.94 -4.63
CA GLY A 126 14.47 4.53 -3.65
C GLY A 126 13.67 3.48 -2.84
N LEU A 127 13.69 2.22 -3.26
CA LEU A 127 13.19 1.09 -2.47
C LEU A 127 14.37 0.43 -1.75
N THR A 128 14.37 0.47 -0.42
CA THR A 128 15.38 -0.26 0.37
C THR A 128 14.89 -1.68 0.65
N SER A 129 15.83 -2.63 0.77
CA SER A 129 15.50 -3.99 1.20
C SER A 129 14.87 -4.01 2.60
N THR A 130 15.31 -3.12 3.48
CA THR A 130 14.73 -2.93 4.82
C THR A 130 13.26 -2.53 4.76
N TYR A 131 12.90 -1.58 3.88
CA TYR A 131 11.50 -1.20 3.69
C TYR A 131 10.62 -2.40 3.31
N LEU A 132 11.08 -3.21 2.37
CA LEU A 132 10.41 -4.43 1.93
C LEU A 132 10.21 -5.41 3.10
N TYR A 133 11.24 -5.65 3.91
CA TYR A 133 11.13 -6.53 5.08
C TYR A 133 10.18 -6.00 6.14
N CYS A 134 10.19 -4.69 6.41
CA CYS A 134 9.24 -4.05 7.32
C CYS A 134 7.80 -4.18 6.81
N LEU A 135 7.57 -3.96 5.51
CA LEU A 135 6.26 -4.13 4.87
C LEU A 135 5.80 -5.60 4.94
N GLY A 136 6.69 -6.57 4.73
CA GLY A 136 6.38 -7.98 4.92
C GLY A 136 6.01 -8.31 6.36
N GLY A 137 6.80 -7.82 7.33
CA GLY A 137 6.56 -8.04 8.75
C GLY A 137 5.22 -7.49 9.22
N SER A 138 4.84 -6.28 8.79
CA SER A 138 3.55 -5.70 9.16
C SER A 138 2.36 -6.51 8.63
N ARG A 139 2.49 -7.10 7.43
CA ARG A 139 1.45 -7.97 6.85
C ARG A 139 1.36 -9.30 7.59
N SER A 140 2.48 -9.88 8.04
CA SER A 140 2.48 -11.08 8.88
C SER A 140 1.77 -10.86 10.22
N VAL A 141 1.99 -9.71 10.88
CA VAL A 141 1.27 -9.37 12.13
C VAL A 141 -0.24 -9.34 11.93
N ARG A 142 -0.68 -8.75 10.81
CA ARG A 142 -2.11 -8.68 10.49
C ARG A 142 -2.70 -10.03 10.11
N PHE A 143 -1.91 -10.92 9.52
CA PHE A 143 -2.33 -12.31 9.30
C PHE A 143 -2.63 -13.01 10.64
N PHE A 144 -1.80 -12.83 11.66
CA PHE A 144 -2.09 -13.36 13.01
C PHE A 144 -3.34 -12.73 13.63
N PHE A 145 -3.59 -11.44 13.40
CA PHE A 145 -4.84 -10.79 13.81
C PHE A 145 -6.07 -11.49 13.20
N TRP A 146 -6.04 -11.83 11.91
CA TRP A 146 -7.15 -12.56 11.29
C TRP A 146 -7.36 -13.96 11.87
N ILE A 147 -6.28 -14.68 12.20
CA ILE A 147 -6.40 -15.98 12.87
C ILE A 147 -7.15 -15.85 14.21
N ALA A 148 -6.83 -14.81 15.00
CA ALA A 148 -7.53 -14.54 16.26
C ALA A 148 -9.02 -14.18 16.05
N MET A 149 -9.35 -13.43 14.98
CA MET A 149 -10.73 -13.13 14.63
C MET A 149 -11.53 -14.38 14.24
N ILE A 150 -10.92 -15.30 13.48
CA ILE A 150 -11.55 -16.58 13.10
C ILE A 150 -11.91 -17.39 14.35
N THR A 151 -11.02 -17.45 15.35
CA THR A 151 -11.29 -18.17 16.60
C THR A 151 -12.44 -17.57 17.42
N ASN A 152 -12.74 -16.28 17.22
CA ASN A 152 -13.82 -15.58 17.90
C ASN A 152 -15.14 -15.58 17.11
N ASN A 153 -15.24 -16.32 15.98
CA ASN A 153 -16.40 -16.35 15.07
C ASN A 153 -16.79 -15.03 14.38
N ASP A 154 -15.98 -13.96 14.52
CA ASP A 154 -16.20 -12.67 13.85
C ASP A 154 -15.44 -12.63 12.50
N THR A 155 -15.86 -13.47 11.56
CA THR A 155 -15.11 -13.67 10.30
C THR A 155 -15.67 -12.87 9.13
N PHE A 156 -14.83 -12.01 8.56
CA PHE A 156 -15.11 -11.28 7.33
C PHE A 156 -14.25 -11.80 6.17
N TRP A 157 -14.74 -12.82 5.48
CA TRP A 157 -13.99 -13.54 4.43
C TRP A 157 -13.45 -12.63 3.32
N TYR A 158 -14.18 -11.58 2.94
CA TYR A 158 -13.73 -10.64 1.91
C TYR A 158 -12.54 -9.78 2.35
N LEU A 159 -12.43 -9.43 3.64
CA LEU A 159 -11.28 -8.70 4.18
C LEU A 159 -10.04 -9.58 4.26
N ILE A 160 -10.22 -10.84 4.68
CA ILE A 160 -9.15 -11.85 4.67
C ILE A 160 -8.66 -12.09 3.24
N LEU A 161 -9.59 -12.22 2.28
CA LEU A 161 -9.24 -12.40 0.87
C LEU A 161 -8.43 -11.22 0.33
N ALA A 162 -8.82 -9.98 0.63
CA ALA A 162 -8.06 -8.80 0.24
C ALA A 162 -6.64 -8.80 0.81
N ASP A 163 -6.46 -9.25 2.04
CA ASP A 163 -5.14 -9.40 2.67
C ASP A 163 -4.29 -10.51 2.04
N LEU A 164 -4.90 -11.61 1.66
CA LEU A 164 -4.23 -12.67 0.90
C LEU A 164 -3.80 -12.17 -0.48
N ILE A 165 -4.64 -11.40 -1.18
CA ILE A 165 -4.31 -10.76 -2.45
C ILE A 165 -3.12 -9.82 -2.27
N HIS A 166 -3.14 -8.94 -1.26
CA HIS A 166 -2.01 -8.07 -0.94
C HIS A 166 -0.73 -8.89 -0.69
N THR A 167 -0.83 -9.96 0.09
CA THR A 167 0.33 -10.81 0.43
C THR A 167 0.92 -11.48 -0.81
N PHE A 168 0.06 -11.97 -1.71
CA PHE A 168 0.50 -12.54 -2.98
C PHE A 168 1.20 -11.50 -3.88
N LEU A 169 0.61 -10.31 -4.00
CA LEU A 169 1.22 -9.19 -4.73
C LEU A 169 2.57 -8.79 -4.13
N LEU A 170 2.69 -8.82 -2.80
CA LEU A 170 3.93 -8.53 -2.09
C LEU A 170 5.01 -9.56 -2.40
N ILE A 171 4.68 -10.86 -2.43
CA ILE A 171 5.62 -11.91 -2.84
C ILE A 171 6.10 -11.67 -4.28
N GLY A 172 5.20 -11.34 -5.19
CA GLY A 172 5.54 -10.97 -6.57
C GLY A 172 6.47 -9.75 -6.65
N PHE A 173 6.21 -8.74 -5.82
CA PHE A 173 7.03 -7.54 -5.71
C PHE A 173 8.44 -7.85 -5.19
N PHE A 174 8.57 -8.70 -4.15
CA PHE A 174 9.86 -9.19 -3.66
C PHE A 174 10.65 -9.95 -4.72
N TYR A 175 9.98 -10.82 -5.47
CA TYR A 175 10.59 -11.58 -6.56
C TYR A 175 11.16 -10.66 -7.63
N LEU A 176 10.34 -9.71 -8.10
CA LEU A 176 10.72 -8.76 -9.13
C LEU A 176 11.87 -7.85 -8.65
N TYR A 177 11.80 -7.35 -7.42
CA TYR A 177 12.86 -6.55 -6.82
C TYR A 177 14.20 -7.30 -6.82
N ARG A 178 14.22 -8.58 -6.37
CA ARG A 178 15.43 -9.41 -6.39
C ARG A 178 15.96 -9.64 -7.80
N GLN A 179 15.07 -9.84 -8.78
CA GLN A 179 15.45 -10.02 -10.17
C GLN A 179 16.13 -8.76 -10.72
N THR A 180 15.54 -7.59 -10.47
CA THR A 180 16.09 -6.29 -10.90
C THR A 180 17.47 -6.02 -10.30
N LEU A 181 17.68 -6.33 -9.02
CA LEU A 181 18.98 -6.21 -8.37
C LEU A 181 20.04 -7.10 -9.03
N LYS A 182 19.69 -8.36 -9.33
CA LYS A 182 20.61 -9.31 -9.99
C LYS A 182 20.97 -8.90 -11.42
N SER A 183 20.05 -8.26 -12.13
CA SER A 183 20.25 -7.79 -13.50
C SER A 183 21.06 -6.49 -13.60
N GLY A 184 21.63 -5.99 -12.50
CA GLY A 184 22.51 -4.82 -12.50
C GLY A 184 21.78 -3.47 -12.37
N GLY A 185 20.46 -3.47 -12.14
CA GLY A 185 19.72 -2.28 -11.72
C GLY A 185 19.95 -1.99 -10.23
N GLY A 186 21.20 -2.02 -9.77
CA GLY A 186 21.54 -1.63 -8.40
C GLY A 186 21.49 -0.11 -8.25
N PRO A 187 21.27 0.43 -7.04
CA PRO A 187 21.32 1.86 -6.83
C PRO A 187 22.69 2.41 -7.26
N ILE A 188 22.69 3.37 -8.19
CA ILE A 188 23.90 3.99 -8.77
C ILE A 188 24.76 4.68 -7.68
N LEU A 189 24.19 4.89 -6.48
CA LEU A 189 24.86 5.47 -5.31
C LEU A 189 25.67 4.47 -4.45
N ALA A 190 25.61 3.16 -4.72
CA ALA A 190 26.61 2.28 -4.15
C ALA A 190 27.90 2.47 -4.96
N PHE A 191 28.86 3.23 -4.40
CA PHE A 191 30.25 3.31 -4.86
C PHE A 191 30.80 1.90 -5.10
N THR A 192 30.53 1.37 -6.27
CA THR A 192 31.11 0.13 -6.75
C THR A 192 32.41 0.57 -7.36
N ASP A 193 33.41 0.75 -6.50
CA ASP A 193 34.80 0.52 -6.89
C ASP A 193 34.88 -0.94 -7.35
N LYS A 194 34.53 -1.18 -8.62
CA LYS A 194 35.05 -2.34 -9.34
C LYS A 194 36.54 -2.08 -9.47
N LYS A 195 37.31 -2.53 -8.47
CA LYS A 195 38.74 -2.80 -8.67
C LYS A 195 38.85 -3.79 -9.82
N GLN A 196 39.24 -3.27 -10.97
CA GLN A 196 39.72 -4.07 -12.09
C GLN A 196 41.08 -4.65 -11.67
N PHE A 197 41.16 -5.97 -11.63
CA PHE A 197 42.39 -6.72 -11.79
C PHE A 197 42.21 -7.60 -13.02
#